data_AF-A0AA95S976-F1
#
_entry.id   AF-A0AA95S976-F1
#
_cell.length_a   1.000
_cell.length_b   1.000
_cell.length_c   1.000
_cell.angle_alpha   90.00
_cell.angle_beta   90.00
_cell.angle_gamma   90.00
#
_symmetry.space_group_name_H-M   'P 1'
#
loop_
_entity.id
_entity.type
_entity.pdbx_description
1 polymer ?
#
loop_
_entity_poly.entity_id
_entity_poly.type
_entity_poly.pdbx_seq_one_letter_code
_entity_poly.pdbx_strand_id
1 'polypeptide(L)' 'MLRNVIVVTDDEESVKNAIREILRSKHKGHEVALDLTRIKDKQRKTEVMKKLTRY' A
#
# COMPACT_ATOMS: atom_id res chain seq x y z
N MET A 1 1.67 -19.56 -3.02
CA MET A 1 1.14 -18.65 -1.99
C MET A 1 0.47 -17.49 -2.69
N LEU A 2 -0.82 -17.23 -2.42
CA LEU A 2 -1.49 -16.01 -2.92
C LEU A 2 -0.98 -14.83 -2.09
N ARG A 3 -0.28 -13.89 -2.72
CA ARG A 3 0.09 -12.62 -2.07
C ARG A 3 -1.18 -11.80 -1.88
N ASN A 4 -1.40 -11.25 -0.70
CA ASN A 4 -2.48 -10.28 -0.50
C ASN A 4 -2.13 -9.01 -1.28
N VAL A 5 -2.95 -8.67 -2.26
CA VAL A 5 -2.78 -7.45 -3.07
C VAL A 5 -3.63 -6.35 -2.44
N ILE A 6 -2.99 -5.28 -2.00
CA ILE A 6 -3.64 -4.09 -1.47
C ILE A 6 -3.70 -3.06 -2.59
N VAL A 7 -4.91 -2.73 -3.03
CA VAL A 7 -5.14 -1.68 -4.02
C VAL A 7 -5.16 -0.33 -3.31
N VAL A 8 -4.35 0.61 -3.79
CA VAL A 8 -4.22 1.95 -3.21
C VAL A 8 -4.64 2.99 -4.24
N THR A 9 -5.55 3.86 -3.81
CA THR A 9 -6.09 4.99 -4.59
C THR A 9 -5.48 6.30 -4.10
N ASP A 10 -5.62 7.36 -4.90
CA ASP A 10 -5.06 8.68 -4.61
C ASP A 10 -5.94 9.48 -3.65
N ASP A 11 -6.28 8.88 -2.51
CA ASP A 11 -7.00 9.51 -1.43
C ASP A 11 -6.36 9.12 -0.09
N GLU A 12 -6.44 10.01 0.89
CA GLU A 12 -5.75 9.80 2.16
C GLU A 12 -6.29 8.60 2.95
N GLU A 13 -7.58 8.29 2.80
CA GLU A 13 -8.23 7.21 3.54
C GLU A 13 -7.75 5.86 3.05
N SER A 14 -7.67 5.68 1.74
CA SER A 14 -7.09 4.51 1.07
C SER A 14 -5.63 4.30 1.48
N VAL A 15 -4.82 5.36 1.51
CA VAL A 15 -3.43 5.27 2.00
C VAL A 15 -3.37 4.85 3.46
N LYS A 16 -4.24 5.38 4.33
CA LYS A 16 -4.30 4.99 5.75
C LYS A 16 -4.73 3.53 5.93
N ASN A 17 -5.70 3.07 5.15
CA ASN A 17 -6.16 1.69 5.19
C ASN A 17 -5.07 0.72 4.69
N ALA A 18 -4.36 1.08 3.63
CA ALA A 18 -3.22 0.32 3.14
C ALA A 18 -2.12 0.15 4.21
N ILE A 19 -1.80 1.21 4.96
CA ILE A 19 -0.84 1.14 6.08
C ILE A 19 -1.31 0.13 7.14
N ARG A 20 -2.59 0.16 7.53
CA ARG A 20 -3.14 -0.78 8.52
C ARG A 20 -3.03 -2.23 8.04
N GLU A 21 -3.31 -2.48 6.77
CA GLU A 21 -3.22 -3.82 6.18
C GLU A 21 -1.77 -4.34 6.09
N ILE A 22 -0.82 -3.47 5.72
CA ILE A 22 0.61 -3.78 5.72
C ILE A 22 1.05 -4.21 7.13
N LEU A 23 0.75 -3.39 8.14
CA LEU A 23 1.11 -3.68 9.53
C LEU A 23 0.49 -4.99 10.03
N ARG A 24 -0.79 -5.22 9.73
CA ARG A 24 -1.51 -6.45 10.09
C ARG A 24 -0.89 -7.68 9.42
N SER A 25 -0.49 -7.56 8.16
CA SER A 25 0.12 -8.66 7.40
C SER A 25 1.53 -8.96 7.88
N LYS A 26 2.33 -7.93 8.16
CA LYS A 26 3.67 -8.04 8.76
C LYS A 26 3.63 -8.73 10.11
N HIS A 27 2.65 -8.40 10.96
CA HIS A 27 2.46 -9.09 12.24
C HIS A 27 2.14 -10.59 12.08
N LYS A 28 1.50 -10.97 10.98
CA LYS A 28 1.19 -12.37 10.65
C LYS A 28 2.29 -13.09 9.85
N GLY A 29 3.40 -12.42 9.54
CA GLY A 29 4.47 -12.96 8.69
C GLY A 29 4.06 -13.15 7.23
N HIS A 30 3.05 -12.43 6.75
CA HIS A 30 2.56 -12.52 5.37
C HIS A 30 3.17 -11.44 4.48
N GLU A 31 3.49 -11.80 3.24
CA GLU A 31 3.85 -10.84 2.19
C GLU A 31 2.61 -10.14 1.61
N VAL A 32 2.75 -8.85 1.34
CA VAL A 32 1.76 -8.02 0.66
C VAL A 32 2.33 -7.41 -0.61
N ALA A 33 1.50 -7.27 -1.62
CA ALA A 33 1.79 -6.52 -2.84
C ALA A 33 0.95 -5.24 -2.86
N LEU A 34 1.54 -4.12 -3.27
CA LEU A 34 0.87 -2.84 -3.37
C LEU A 34 0.54 -2.52 -4.82
N ASP A 35 -0.74 -2.40 -5.15
CA ASP A 35 -1.19 -1.91 -6.44
C ASP A 35 -1.40 -0.39 -6.39
N LEU A 36 -0.47 0.34 -7.00
CA LEU A 36 -0.47 1.79 -7.13
C LEU A 36 -0.89 2.26 -8.53
N THR A 37 -1.47 1.38 -9.36
CA THR A 37 -1.89 1.73 -10.73
C THR A 37 -3.01 2.77 -10.79
N ARG A 38 -3.78 2.90 -9.70
CA ARG A 38 -4.87 3.88 -9.58
C ARG A 38 -4.41 5.31 -9.33
N ILE A 39 -3.15 5.50 -8.92
CA ILE A 39 -2.54 6.82 -8.73
C ILE A 39 -1.91 7.25 -10.06
N LYS A 40 -2.55 8.20 -10.74
CA LYS A 40 -2.14 8.68 -12.06
C LYS A 40 -0.95 9.64 -11.99
N ASP A 41 -0.89 10.47 -10.95
CA ASP A 41 0.21 11.41 -10.77
C ASP A 41 1.49 10.68 -10.35
N LYS A 42 2.58 10.93 -11.09
CA LYS A 42 3.85 10.23 -10.90
C LYS A 42 4.58 10.66 -9.62
N GLN A 43 4.51 11.94 -9.25
CA GLN A 43 5.13 12.44 -8.02
C GLN A 43 4.39 11.85 -6.82
N ARG A 44 3.07 11.94 -6.82
CA ARG A 44 2.19 11.41 -5.78
C ARG A 44 2.34 9.92 -5.60
N LYS A 45 2.40 9.16 -6.70
CA LYS A 45 2.67 7.71 -6.67
C LYS A 45 3.99 7.39 -5.97
N THR A 46 5.03 8.19 -6.22
CA THR A 46 6.34 8.01 -5.60
C THR A 46 6.31 8.32 -4.10
N GLU A 47 5.61 9.39 -3.70
CA GLU A 47 5.42 9.75 -2.29
C GLU A 47 4.67 8.66 -1.52
N VAL A 48 3.55 8.20 -2.08
CA VAL A 48 2.73 7.15 -1.48
C VAL A 48 3.52 5.85 -1.39
N MET A 49 4.25 5.47 -2.45
CA MET A 49 5.12 4.29 -2.43
C MET A 49 6.14 4.37 -1.28
N LYS A 50 6.92 5.48 -1.19
CA LYS A 50 7.91 5.69 -0.12
C LYS A 50 7.27 5.61 1.27
N LYS A 51 6.08 6.17 1.42
CA LYS A 51 5.33 6.15 2.68
C LYS A 51 4.91 4.73 3.06
N LEU A 52 4.36 3.97 2.13
CA LEU A 52 3.87 2.62 2.38
C LEU A 52 5.00 1.62 2.63
N THR A 53 6.09 1.69 1.88
CA THR A 53 7.26 0.79 2.05
C THR A 53 8.01 0.99 3.36
N ARG A 54 7.73 2.07 4.10
CA ARG A 54 8.34 2.33 5.42
C ARG A 54 7.76 1.44 6.52
N TYR A 55 6.54 0.94 6.34
CA TYR A 55 5.81 0.14 7.33
C TYR A 55 6.00 -1.35 7.07
#